data_AF-A0A933HBP4-F1
#
_entry.id   AF-A0A933HBP4-F1
#
_cell.length_a   1.000
_cell.length_b   1.000
_cell.length_c   1.000
_cell.angle_alpha   90.00
_cell.angle_beta   90.00
_cell.angle_gamma   90.00
#
_symmetry.space_group_name_H-M   'P 1'
#
loop_
_entity.id
_entity.type
_entity.pdbx_description
1 polymer ?
#
loop_
_entity_poly.entity_id
_entity_poly.type
_entity_poly.pdbx_seq_one_letter_code
_entity_poly.pdbx_strand_id
1 'polypeptide(L)' 'VEEGHFKPGSMLPKVKAILRYIEKGGKKAIITNPESIGLALEGKTGTHIAPSEKTANRK' A
#
# COMPACT_ATOMS: atom_id res chain seq x y z
N VAL A 1 -11.20 5.75 0.76
CA VAL A 1 -10.87 5.89 -0.69
C VAL A 1 -11.90 6.73 -1.45
N GLU A 2 -12.82 7.39 -0.75
CA GLU A 2 -14.02 8.01 -1.33
C GLU A 2 -13.80 9.46 -1.78
N GLU A 3 -12.72 10.10 -1.33
CA GLU A 3 -12.39 11.50 -1.63
C GLU A 3 -11.89 11.76 -3.06
N GLY A 4 -11.94 10.76 -3.96
CA GLY A 4 -11.60 10.97 -5.39
C GLY A 4 -10.11 11.17 -5.70
N HIS A 5 -9.20 11.03 -4.73
CA HIS A 5 -7.76 11.24 -4.92
C HIS A 5 -7.08 10.32 -5.95
N PHE A 6 -7.68 9.15 -6.23
CA PHE A 6 -7.07 8.13 -7.08
C PHE A 6 -7.86 7.90 -8.36
N LYS A 7 -7.19 8.04 -9.52
CA LYS A 7 -7.79 7.80 -10.83
C LYS A 7 -8.34 6.36 -10.96
N PRO A 8 -9.59 6.16 -11.41
CA PRO A 8 -10.24 4.85 -11.46
C PRO A 8 -9.57 3.85 -12.43
N GLY A 9 -8.96 4.34 -13.52
CA GLY A 9 -8.29 3.49 -14.51
C GLY A 9 -6.86 3.11 -14.19
N SER A 10 -6.28 3.55 -13.06
CA SER A 10 -4.86 3.30 -12.79
C SER A 10 -4.54 3.12 -11.32
N MET A 11 -4.64 4.17 -10.50
CA MET A 11 -4.14 4.15 -9.13
C MET A 11 -5.19 3.61 -8.15
N LEU A 12 -6.47 3.90 -8.38
CA LEU A 12 -7.55 3.41 -7.52
C LEU A 12 -7.58 1.87 -7.39
N PRO A 13 -7.50 1.08 -8.49
CA PRO A 13 -7.50 -0.37 -8.36
C PRO A 13 -6.25 -0.88 -7.62
N LYS A 14 -5.08 -0.21 -7.77
CA LYS A 14 -3.85 -0.56 -7.03
C LYS A 14 -4.04 -0.38 -5.53
N VAL A 15 -4.57 0.78 -5.12
CA VAL A 15 -4.84 1.08 -3.70
C VAL A 15 -5.88 0.11 -3.13
N LYS A 16 -6.99 -0.14 -3.85
CA LYS A 16 -8.03 -1.10 -3.41
C LYS A 16 -7.47 -2.51 -3.22
N ALA A 17 -6.63 -3.00 -4.13
CA ALA A 17 -6.01 -4.32 -4.01
C ALA A 17 -5.09 -4.42 -2.78
N ILE A 18 -4.29 -3.38 -2.53
CA ILE A 18 -3.41 -3.33 -1.36
C ILE A 18 -4.21 -3.29 -0.06
N LEU A 19 -5.24 -2.45 0.03
CA LEU A 19 -6.09 -2.39 1.22
C LEU A 19 -6.70 -3.76 1.53
N ARG A 20 -7.24 -4.46 0.52
CA ARG A 20 -7.74 -5.83 0.68
C ARG A 20 -6.67 -6.82 1.15
N TYR A 21 -5.43 -6.69 0.69
CA TYR A 21 -4.32 -7.55 1.13
C TYR A 21 -3.98 -7.29 2.61
N ILE A 22 -3.89 -6.02 3.00
CA ILE A 22 -3.59 -5.62 4.38
C ILE A 22 -4.72 -6.03 5.34
N GLU A 23 -6.00 -5.82 4.96
CA GLU A 23 -7.17 -6.24 5.73
C GLU A 23 -7.20 -7.76 6.00
N LYS A 24 -6.63 -8.57 5.11
CA LYS A 24 -6.49 -10.03 5.26
C LYS A 24 -5.26 -10.45 6.06
N GLY A 25 -4.57 -9.53 6.73
CA GLY A 25 -3.38 -9.81 7.54
C GLY A 25 -2.05 -9.66 6.80
N GLY A 26 -2.06 -9.06 5.60
CA GLY A 26 -0.85 -8.64 4.91
C GLY A 26 -0.06 -7.62 5.74
N LYS A 27 1.27 -7.75 5.76
CA LYS A 27 2.12 -6.94 6.64
C LYS A 27 2.61 -5.64 6.01
N LYS A 28 2.93 -5.67 4.72
CA LYS A 28 3.51 -4.53 3.99
C LYS A 28 3.22 -4.67 2.50
N ALA A 29 2.93 -3.56 1.84
CA ALA A 29 2.81 -3.46 0.40
C ALA A 29 3.57 -2.23 -0.11
N ILE A 30 4.03 -2.29 -1.36
CA ILE A 30 4.80 -1.23 -2.01
C ILE A 30 4.22 -0.98 -3.40
N ILE A 31 3.98 0.29 -3.73
CA ILE A 31 3.75 0.73 -5.11
C ILE A 31 5.03 1.42 -5.60
N THR A 32 5.63 0.91 -6.66
CA THR A 32 6.84 1.47 -7.28
C THR A 32 6.88 1.14 -8.78
N ASN A 33 7.86 1.69 -9.50
CA ASN A 33 8.21 1.32 -10.87
C ASN A 33 9.34 0.27 -10.90
N PRO A 34 9.46 -0.54 -11.97
CA PRO A 34 10.45 -1.61 -12.06
C PRO A 34 11.89 -1.15 -11.83
N GLU A 35 12.26 0.03 -12.35
CA GLU A 35 13.62 0.57 -12.28
C GLU A 35 14.04 0.89 -10.83
N SER A 36 13.07 1.19 -9.97
CA SER A 36 13.31 1.59 -8.57
C SER A 36 13.09 0.46 -7.58
N ILE A 37 12.87 -0.79 -8.03
CA ILE A 37 12.45 -1.89 -7.14
C ILE A 37 13.45 -2.15 -6.00
N GLY A 38 14.76 -2.11 -6.27
CA GLY A 38 15.79 -2.31 -5.24
C GLY A 38 15.74 -1.25 -4.14
N LEU A 39 15.74 0.02 -4.54
CA LEU A 39 15.63 1.16 -3.61
C LEU A 39 14.31 1.16 -2.86
N ALA A 40 13.22 0.72 -3.49
CA ALA A 40 11.91 0.63 -2.84
C ALA A 40 11.87 -0.49 -1.79
N LEU A 41 12.52 -1.63 -2.05
CA LEU A 41 12.68 -2.68 -1.04
C LEU A 41 13.47 -2.18 0.17
N GLU A 42 14.49 -1.35 -0.06
CA GLU A 42 15.26 -0.67 0.99
C GLU A 42 14.49 0.47 1.70
N GLY A 43 13.28 0.81 1.24
CA GLY A 43 12.47 1.88 1.82
C GLY A 43 12.93 3.30 1.47
N LYS A 44 13.76 3.46 0.44
CA LYS A 44 14.31 4.75 0.00
C LYS A 44 13.43 5.46 -1.04
N THR A 45 12.47 4.75 -1.63
CA THR A 45 11.54 5.29 -2.65
C THR A 45 10.26 4.46 -2.72
N GLY A 46 9.28 4.90 -3.52
CA GLY A 46 7.98 4.26 -3.66
C GLY A 46 6.99 4.61 -2.56
N THR A 47 5.74 4.16 -2.70
CA THR A 47 4.69 4.33 -1.68
C THR A 47 4.59 3.08 -0.84
N HIS A 48 4.93 3.21 0.45
CA HIS A 48 4.89 2.12 1.42
C HIS A 48 3.59 2.15 2.22
N ILE A 49 2.90 1.02 2.24
CA ILE A 49 1.60 0.88 2.92
C ILE A 49 1.73 -0.27 3.92
N ALA A 50 1.38 -0.01 5.18
CA ALA A 50 1.39 -0.97 6.27
C ALA A 50 0.20 -0.72 7.20
N PRO A 51 -0.26 -1.72 7.98
CA PRO A 51 -1.26 -1.50 9.02
C PRO A 51 -0.78 -0.42 10.01
N SER A 52 -1.69 0.43 10.47
CA SER A 52 -1.39 1.29 11.61
C SER A 52 -1.20 0.43 12.86
N GLU A 53 -0.18 0.72 13.68
CA GLU A 53 0.10 -0.01 14.92
C GLU A 53 -1.11 -0.08 15.89
N LYS A 54 -2.06 0.84 15.77
CA LYS A 54 -3.29 0.88 16.56
C LYS A 54 -4.24 -0.31 16.36
N THR A 55 -4.05 -1.12 15.32
CA THR A 55 -4.93 -2.28 15.04
C THR A 55 -4.43 -3.57 15.69
N ALA A 56 -3.13 -3.66 16.05
CA ALA A 56 -2.56 -4.86 16.68
C ALA A 56 -2.95 -5.03 18.16
N ASN A 57 -3.39 -3.95 18.83
CA ASN A 57 -3.73 -3.92 20.26
C ASN A 57 -5.24 -3.93 20.57
N ARG A 58 -6.10 -4.24 19.59
CA ARG A 58 -7.51 -4.57 19.86
C ARG A 58 -7.65 -6.06 20.15
N LYS A 59 -7.18 -6.49 21.32
CA LYS A 59 -7.62 -7.74 21.96
C LYS A 59 -8.08 -7.41 23.37
#